data_AF-A0A958AEJ9-F1
#
_entry.id   AF-A0A958AEJ9-F1
#
_cell.length_a   1.000
_cell.length_b   1.000
_cell.length_c   1.000
_cell.angle_alpha   90.00
_cell.angle_beta   90.00
_cell.angle_gamma   90.00
#
_symmetry.space_group_name_H-M   'P 1'
#
loop_
_entity.id
_entity.type
_entity.pdbx_description
1 polymer ?
#
loop_
_entity_poly.entity_id
_entity_poly.type
_entity_poly.pdbx_seq_one_letter_code
_entity_poly.pdbx_strand_id
1 'polypeptide(L)'
;MPRICDYEGSKYRTEFWEDKNRAYEDAVERVAMRNMLPPTGHRLLEIGGGFGRLVDLYRGYNQIILTDYARTQLEEAQNYLGRDPRITYVVADVYHLPFVDNLFDTLTMVRVMHHLVDVPAALAEIHRVVKPQGTAVIEHASKFHLKSLLRWFLGKQVWSPFDPAPLEFVELNFDFHPAWMREQFENAGLHIENIRTLSHYRLDLLKQYVPTSLLVTLDSWAQLSGNWWQLTPSIFLQAQAEKPAQSPAVALFRCPTCQSGQLVLTEIASIEGQVFFCAKCRHGWSYRDGIYDFKNPIDLKTDNLIVRSNGLDR
;
A
#
# COMPACT_ATOMS: atom_id res chain seq x y z
N MET A 1 -1.98 -18.84 -5.27
CA MET A 1 -1.65 -17.49 -4.80
C MET A 1 -1.26 -16.65 -6.00
N PRO A 2 -1.74 -15.41 -6.12
CA PRO A 2 -1.30 -14.51 -7.19
C PRO A 2 0.22 -14.27 -7.11
N ARG A 3 0.84 -13.94 -8.25
CA ARG A 3 2.25 -13.53 -8.27
C ARG A 3 2.39 -12.13 -7.64
N ILE A 4 3.50 -11.88 -6.94
CA ILE A 4 3.79 -10.62 -6.25
C ILE A 4 5.14 -10.09 -6.77
N CYS A 5 5.21 -8.80 -7.06
CA CYS A 5 6.48 -8.13 -7.33
C CYS A 5 7.26 -7.99 -6.02
N ASP A 6 8.43 -8.61 -5.94
CA ASP A 6 9.26 -8.65 -4.74
C ASP A 6 10.48 -7.75 -4.88
N TYR A 7 10.60 -6.77 -3.98
CA TYR A 7 11.71 -5.82 -3.92
C TYR A 7 12.82 -6.25 -2.93
N GLU A 8 12.78 -7.48 -2.42
CA GLU A 8 13.77 -8.00 -1.48
C GLU A 8 15.22 -7.81 -2.00
N GLY A 9 16.04 -7.13 -1.20
CA GLY A 9 17.43 -6.83 -1.51
C GLY A 9 17.65 -5.74 -2.57
N SER A 10 16.59 -5.10 -3.06
CA SER A 10 16.72 -3.98 -4.00
C SER A 10 17.17 -2.70 -3.28
N LYS A 11 17.84 -1.79 -4.01
CA LYS A 11 18.18 -0.45 -3.51
C LYS A 11 17.12 0.56 -3.92
N TYR A 12 15.86 0.25 -3.60
CA TYR A 12 14.70 0.99 -4.12
C TYR A 12 14.78 2.50 -3.85
N ARG A 13 15.19 2.91 -2.64
CA ARG A 13 15.33 4.34 -2.32
C ARG A 13 16.33 5.06 -3.23
N THR A 14 17.57 4.58 -3.32
CA THR A 14 18.62 5.26 -4.07
C THR A 14 18.34 5.18 -5.57
N GLU A 15 18.10 3.97 -6.09
CA GLU A 15 17.99 3.71 -7.53
C GLU A 15 16.68 4.22 -8.15
N PHE A 16 15.61 4.35 -7.36
CA PHE A 16 14.31 4.78 -7.88
C PHE A 16 13.96 6.23 -7.53
N TRP A 17 14.38 6.74 -6.37
CA TRP A 17 14.01 8.08 -5.90
C TRP A 17 15.14 9.08 -5.95
N GLU A 18 16.30 8.77 -5.36
CA GLU A 18 17.42 9.73 -5.25
C GLU A 18 18.08 9.97 -6.61
N ASP A 19 18.29 8.91 -7.41
CA ASP A 19 19.07 8.98 -8.65
C ASP A 19 18.25 9.32 -9.92
N LYS A 20 16.91 9.37 -9.86
CA LYS A 20 16.03 9.41 -11.06
C LYS A 20 15.21 10.68 -11.28
N ASN A 21 15.62 11.83 -10.73
CA ASN A 21 14.94 13.12 -10.96
C ASN A 21 13.40 13.04 -10.78
N ARG A 22 12.97 12.48 -9.64
CA ARG A 22 11.56 12.24 -9.27
C ARG A 22 11.00 13.31 -8.33
N ALA A 23 11.73 14.41 -8.13
CA ALA A 23 11.34 15.47 -7.18
C ALA A 23 9.97 16.09 -7.51
N TYR A 24 9.66 16.24 -8.81
CA TYR A 24 8.35 16.71 -9.25
C TYR A 24 7.25 15.70 -8.88
N GLU A 25 7.41 14.43 -9.24
CA GLU A 25 6.41 13.39 -8.95
C GLU A 25 6.20 13.20 -7.43
N ASP A 26 7.28 13.21 -6.64
CA ASP A 26 7.17 13.17 -5.16
C ASP A 26 6.37 14.34 -4.62
N ALA A 27 6.69 15.56 -5.07
CA ALA A 27 6.06 16.77 -4.56
C ALA A 27 4.56 16.84 -4.90
N VAL A 28 4.14 16.45 -6.11
CA VAL A 28 2.71 16.46 -6.49
C VAL A 28 1.92 15.38 -5.76
N GLU A 29 2.51 14.20 -5.53
CA GLU A 29 1.90 13.14 -4.71
C GLU A 29 1.69 13.61 -3.27
N ARG A 30 2.69 14.26 -2.68
CA ARG A 30 2.57 14.81 -1.32
C ARG A 30 1.48 15.88 -1.22
N VAL A 31 1.29 16.71 -2.25
CA VAL A 31 0.17 17.67 -2.30
C VAL A 31 -1.17 16.95 -2.30
N ALA A 32 -1.35 15.93 -3.14
CA ALA A 32 -2.58 15.14 -3.17
C ALA A 32 -2.85 14.45 -1.83
N MET A 33 -1.84 13.77 -1.26
CA MET A 33 -1.96 13.08 0.03
C MET A 33 -2.36 14.04 1.15
N ARG A 34 -1.72 15.21 1.27
CA ARG A 34 -2.10 16.21 2.29
C ARG A 34 -3.54 16.69 2.17
N ASN A 35 -4.06 16.76 0.94
CA ASN A 35 -5.42 17.20 0.67
C ASN A 35 -6.48 16.10 0.83
N MET A 36 -6.08 14.83 0.73
CA MET A 36 -6.98 13.67 0.75
C MET A 36 -6.96 12.91 2.08
N LEU A 37 -5.94 13.10 2.92
CA LEU A 37 -5.87 12.46 4.22
C LEU A 37 -6.66 13.23 5.27
N PRO A 38 -7.37 12.54 6.18
CA PRO A 38 -7.74 13.13 7.46
C PRO A 38 -6.47 13.65 8.17
N PRO A 39 -6.48 14.86 8.74
CA PRO A 39 -5.30 15.44 9.37
C PRO A 39 -4.88 14.72 10.66
N THR A 40 -5.82 14.00 11.29
CA THR A 40 -5.62 13.22 12.50
C THR A 40 -6.43 11.93 12.44
N GLY A 41 -5.93 10.89 13.09
CA GLY A 41 -6.63 9.61 13.20
C GLY A 41 -6.04 8.73 14.29
N HIS A 42 -6.62 7.55 14.48
CA HIS A 42 -6.15 6.62 15.49
C HIS A 42 -5.14 5.62 14.92
N ARG A 43 -5.50 4.90 13.85
CA ARG A 43 -4.67 3.86 13.23
C ARG A 43 -4.65 4.03 11.72
N LEU A 44 -3.46 4.32 11.19
CA LEU A 44 -3.18 4.36 9.76
C LEU A 44 -2.44 3.09 9.32
N LEU A 45 -2.87 2.47 8.22
CA LEU A 45 -2.12 1.43 7.51
C LEU A 45 -1.58 2.00 6.20
N GLU A 46 -0.28 1.90 5.97
CA GLU A 46 0.31 2.12 4.65
C GLU A 46 0.76 0.77 4.06
N ILE A 47 0.22 0.41 2.90
CA ILE A 47 0.57 -0.80 2.15
C ILE A 47 1.60 -0.44 1.08
N GLY A 48 2.70 -1.20 1.03
CA GLY A 48 3.87 -0.93 0.18
C GLY A 48 4.60 0.34 0.61
N GLY A 49 4.79 0.50 1.92
CA GLY A 49 5.40 1.69 2.51
C GLY A 49 6.88 1.87 2.18
N GLY A 50 7.56 0.82 1.69
CA GLY A 50 8.97 0.86 1.35
C GLY A 50 9.83 1.35 2.52
N PHE A 51 10.75 2.26 2.23
CA PHE A 51 11.59 2.94 3.22
C PHE A 51 10.86 4.02 4.05
N GLY A 52 9.52 4.12 3.96
CA GLY A 52 8.73 5.05 4.77
C GLY A 52 8.67 6.49 4.22
N ARG A 53 8.69 6.64 2.88
CA ARG A 53 8.75 7.94 2.20
C ARG A 53 7.68 8.95 2.66
N LEU A 54 6.46 8.50 2.93
CA LEU A 54 5.31 9.36 3.22
C LEU A 54 4.99 9.48 4.72
N VAL A 55 5.76 8.82 5.59
CA VAL A 55 5.49 8.74 7.03
C VAL A 55 5.46 10.12 7.71
N ASP A 56 6.19 11.11 7.18
CA ASP A 56 6.17 12.49 7.68
C ASP A 56 4.80 13.16 7.54
N LEU A 57 3.94 12.67 6.64
CA LEU A 57 2.56 13.15 6.47
C LEU A 57 1.59 12.60 7.53
N TYR A 58 1.98 11.55 8.25
CA TYR A 58 1.11 10.83 9.18
C TYR A 58 1.27 11.28 10.64
N ARG A 59 1.85 12.46 10.88
CA ARG A 59 2.16 12.95 12.24
C ARG A 59 0.96 13.07 13.17
N GLY A 60 -0.24 13.29 12.63
CA GLY A 60 -1.49 13.40 13.39
C GLY A 60 -2.13 12.06 13.78
N TYR A 61 -1.49 10.93 13.46
CA TYR A 61 -2.01 9.60 13.80
C TYR A 61 -1.35 9.04 15.07
N ASN A 62 -2.14 8.35 15.90
CA ASN A 62 -1.64 7.75 17.13
C ASN A 62 -0.75 6.52 16.85
N GLN A 63 -1.09 5.74 15.83
CA GLN A 63 -0.37 4.55 15.43
C GLN A 63 -0.31 4.45 13.90
N ILE A 64 0.88 4.14 13.38
CA ILE A 64 1.16 3.96 11.95
C ILE A 64 1.64 2.53 11.75
N ILE A 65 0.98 1.78 10.89
CA ILE A 65 1.38 0.43 10.51
C ILE A 65 1.97 0.53 9.11
N LEU A 66 3.29 0.38 9.02
CA LEU A 66 4.01 0.39 7.76
C LEU A 66 4.16 -1.05 7.27
N THR A 67 3.51 -1.36 6.15
CA THR A 67 3.51 -2.71 5.57
C THR A 67 4.22 -2.73 4.24
N ASP A 68 5.05 -3.74 4.02
CA ASP A 68 5.66 -4.02 2.71
C ASP A 68 5.79 -5.54 2.53
N TYR A 69 5.96 -6.01 1.29
CA TYR A 69 6.21 -7.42 1.03
C TYR A 69 7.69 -7.79 1.19
N ALA A 70 8.60 -6.83 1.00
CA ALA A 70 10.03 -7.02 1.14
C ALA A 70 10.50 -6.59 2.54
N ARG A 71 11.17 -7.50 3.26
CA ARG A 71 11.64 -7.22 4.63
C ARG A 71 12.72 -6.13 4.62
N THR A 72 13.66 -6.23 3.69
CA THR A 72 14.75 -5.24 3.50
C THR A 72 14.26 -3.80 3.33
N GLN A 73 13.08 -3.58 2.74
CA GLN A 73 12.50 -2.25 2.63
C GLN A 73 12.10 -1.67 3.99
N LEU A 74 11.54 -2.50 4.88
CA LEU A 74 11.17 -2.09 6.23
C LEU A 74 12.40 -1.91 7.13
N GLU A 75 13.46 -2.69 6.92
CA GLU A 75 14.76 -2.46 7.57
C GLU A 75 15.35 -1.11 7.16
N GLU A 76 15.28 -0.77 5.86
CA GLU A 76 15.67 0.55 5.38
C GLU A 76 14.80 1.66 5.99
N ALA A 77 13.50 1.42 6.13
CA ALA A 77 12.58 2.35 6.80
C ALA A 77 12.96 2.59 8.27
N GLN A 78 13.30 1.54 9.02
CA GLN A 78 13.78 1.68 10.41
C GLN A 78 15.05 2.51 10.48
N ASN A 79 16.00 2.28 9.56
CA ASN A 79 17.24 3.05 9.50
C ASN A 79 17.00 4.52 9.15
N TYR A 80 16.06 4.80 8.25
CA TYR A 80 15.75 6.16 7.78
C TYR A 80 14.92 6.97 8.78
N LEU A 81 13.87 6.37 9.34
CA LEU A 81 12.91 7.04 10.23
C LEU A 81 13.39 7.13 11.68
N GLY A 82 14.37 6.31 12.06
CA GLY A 82 14.82 6.17 13.44
C GLY A 82 13.77 5.45 14.31
N ARG A 83 13.79 5.74 15.61
CA ARG A 83 12.91 5.09 16.59
C ARG A 83 11.69 5.96 16.90
N ASP A 84 10.62 5.81 16.13
CA ASP A 84 9.30 6.35 16.45
C ASP A 84 8.42 5.23 17.03
N PRO A 85 8.02 5.28 18.32
CA PRO A 85 7.24 4.22 18.96
C PRO A 85 5.82 4.08 18.39
N ARG A 86 5.36 5.02 17.56
CA ARG A 86 4.05 4.94 16.89
C ARG A 86 4.08 4.02 15.67
N ILE A 87 5.27 3.71 15.13
CA ILE A 87 5.42 2.96 13.89
C ILE A 87 5.58 1.47 14.19
N THR A 88 4.72 0.66 13.60
CA THR A 88 4.79 -0.80 13.61
C THR A 88 5.11 -1.29 12.21
N TYR A 89 6.18 -2.07 12.07
CA TYR A 89 6.65 -2.59 10.77
C TYR A 89 6.15 -4.02 10.57
N VAL A 90 5.46 -4.28 9.45
CA VAL A 90 4.83 -5.57 9.18
C VAL A 90 5.15 -6.03 7.76
N VAL A 91 5.87 -7.15 7.61
CA VAL A 91 5.99 -7.82 6.31
C VAL A 91 4.70 -8.58 6.05
N ALA A 92 3.99 -8.27 4.97
CA ALA A 92 2.75 -8.96 4.63
C ALA A 92 2.47 -9.02 3.13
N ASP A 93 1.75 -10.06 2.73
CA ASP A 93 1.09 -10.16 1.43
C ASP A 93 -0.22 -9.34 1.45
N VAL A 94 -0.38 -8.43 0.49
CA VAL A 94 -1.59 -7.61 0.32
C VAL A 94 -2.85 -8.44 0.07
N TYR A 95 -2.72 -9.64 -0.51
CA TYR A 95 -3.84 -10.54 -0.74
C TYR A 95 -4.25 -11.33 0.52
N HIS A 96 -3.43 -11.30 1.58
CA HIS A 96 -3.66 -12.02 2.83
C HIS A 96 -3.18 -11.20 4.02
N LEU A 97 -3.75 -10.02 4.22
CA LEU A 97 -3.32 -9.10 5.28
C LEU A 97 -3.51 -9.74 6.67
N PRO A 98 -2.47 -9.76 7.52
CA PRO A 98 -2.51 -10.40 8.84
C PRO A 98 -3.27 -9.57 9.88
N PHE A 99 -4.11 -8.63 9.47
CA PHE A 99 -4.86 -7.74 10.34
C PHE A 99 -6.28 -8.24 10.57
N VAL A 100 -6.83 -8.01 11.77
CA VAL A 100 -8.25 -8.21 12.02
C VAL A 100 -9.11 -7.26 11.18
N ASP A 101 -10.38 -7.59 11.03
CA ASP A 101 -11.34 -6.78 10.29
C ASP A 101 -11.57 -5.42 11.01
N ASN A 102 -11.93 -4.38 10.27
CA ASN A 102 -12.37 -3.09 10.83
C ASN A 102 -11.36 -2.41 11.76
N LEU A 103 -10.07 -2.45 11.41
CA LEU A 103 -8.99 -2.04 12.29
C LEU A 103 -8.49 -0.62 12.04
N PHE A 104 -8.46 -0.18 10.78
CA PHE A 104 -7.81 1.06 10.37
C PHE A 104 -8.83 2.15 10.02
N ASP A 105 -8.75 3.30 10.68
CA ASP A 105 -9.54 4.48 10.28
C ASP A 105 -8.99 5.16 9.03
N THR A 106 -7.72 4.95 8.71
CA THR A 106 -7.13 5.40 7.45
C THR A 106 -6.23 4.35 6.83
N LEU A 107 -6.30 4.20 5.52
CA LEU A 107 -5.44 3.33 4.74
C LEU A 107 -4.84 4.11 3.57
N THR A 108 -3.55 3.90 3.30
CA THR A 108 -2.87 4.44 2.13
C THR A 108 -2.21 3.32 1.34
N MET A 109 -2.24 3.46 0.01
CA MET A 109 -1.52 2.58 -0.91
C MET A 109 -1.05 3.42 -2.09
N VAL A 110 0.24 3.78 -2.11
CA VAL A 110 0.80 4.69 -3.11
C VAL A 110 1.88 3.98 -3.89
N ARG A 111 1.79 3.95 -5.22
CA ARG A 111 2.75 3.25 -6.11
C ARG A 111 2.87 1.74 -5.85
N VAL A 112 1.74 1.09 -5.58
CA VAL A 112 1.68 -0.37 -5.40
C VAL A 112 0.72 -1.03 -6.38
N MET A 113 -0.41 -0.39 -6.70
CA MET A 113 -1.48 -1.00 -7.50
C MET A 113 -0.97 -1.54 -8.85
N HIS A 114 0.01 -0.88 -9.46
CA HIS A 114 0.62 -1.29 -10.72
C HIS A 114 1.46 -2.57 -10.64
N HIS A 115 1.66 -3.14 -9.45
CA HIS A 115 2.30 -4.44 -9.24
C HIS A 115 1.33 -5.57 -8.94
N LEU A 116 0.03 -5.27 -8.85
CA LEU A 116 -0.98 -6.24 -8.43
C LEU A 116 -1.60 -6.94 -9.63
N VAL A 117 -1.48 -8.27 -9.63
CA VAL A 117 -2.10 -9.15 -10.62
C VAL A 117 -3.61 -9.29 -10.36
N ASP A 118 -4.02 -9.31 -9.09
CA ASP A 118 -5.41 -9.51 -8.68
C ASP A 118 -5.95 -8.32 -7.88
N VAL A 119 -6.22 -7.22 -8.59
CA VAL A 119 -6.77 -5.99 -8.00
C VAL A 119 -8.05 -6.26 -7.19
N PRO A 120 -9.04 -7.05 -7.68
CA PRO A 120 -10.23 -7.37 -6.88
C PRO A 120 -9.91 -8.01 -5.52
N ALA A 121 -9.00 -8.98 -5.47
CA ALA A 121 -8.61 -9.62 -4.21
C ALA A 121 -7.94 -8.64 -3.24
N ALA A 122 -7.06 -7.77 -3.74
CA ALA A 122 -6.41 -6.75 -2.92
C ALA A 122 -7.41 -5.72 -2.38
N LEU A 123 -8.35 -5.25 -3.21
CA LEU A 123 -9.40 -4.33 -2.79
C LEU A 123 -10.35 -4.98 -1.76
N ALA A 124 -10.61 -6.28 -1.86
CA ALA A 124 -11.39 -7.01 -0.87
C ALA A 124 -10.71 -7.05 0.51
N GLU A 125 -9.39 -7.28 0.56
CA GLU A 125 -8.62 -7.21 1.82
C GLU A 125 -8.57 -5.78 2.38
N ILE A 126 -8.41 -4.76 1.51
CA ILE A 126 -8.49 -3.34 1.90
C ILE A 126 -9.86 -3.02 2.52
N HIS A 127 -10.94 -3.36 1.81
CA HIS A 127 -12.30 -3.16 2.30
C HIS A 127 -12.51 -3.84 3.65
N ARG A 128 -11.95 -5.04 3.85
CA ARG A 128 -12.06 -5.79 5.11
C ARG A 128 -11.37 -5.09 6.28
N VAL A 129 -10.13 -4.62 6.10
CA VAL A 129 -9.30 -4.09 7.21
C VAL A 129 -9.59 -2.63 7.56
N VAL A 130 -10.07 -1.82 6.62
CA VAL A 130 -10.50 -0.43 6.89
C VAL A 130 -11.70 -0.44 7.84
N LYS A 131 -11.95 0.57 8.66
CA LYS A 131 -13.16 0.65 9.52
C LYS A 131 -14.40 1.00 8.68
N PRO A 132 -15.63 0.76 9.18
CA PRO A 132 -16.82 1.38 8.60
C PRO A 132 -16.62 2.89 8.50
N GLN A 133 -16.86 3.48 7.33
CA GLN A 133 -16.61 4.92 7.04
C GLN A 133 -15.13 5.34 7.20
N GLY A 134 -14.19 4.40 7.29
CA GLY A 134 -12.76 4.71 7.27
C GLY A 134 -12.31 5.16 5.88
N THR A 135 -11.28 6.00 5.83
CA THR A 135 -10.76 6.58 4.58
C THR A 135 -9.67 5.71 3.98
N ALA A 136 -9.79 5.35 2.70
CA ALA A 136 -8.72 4.73 1.92
C ALA A 136 -8.25 5.70 0.82
N VAL A 137 -6.95 6.01 0.78
CA VAL A 137 -6.33 6.83 -0.27
C VAL A 137 -5.40 5.93 -1.09
N ILE A 138 -5.78 5.66 -2.33
CA ILE A 138 -5.12 4.66 -3.18
C ILE A 138 -4.72 5.29 -4.50
N GLU A 139 -3.46 5.10 -4.89
CA GLU A 139 -2.92 5.51 -6.18
C GLU A 139 -2.91 4.35 -7.17
N HIS A 140 -3.19 4.66 -8.44
CA HIS A 140 -2.92 3.73 -9.53
C HIS A 140 -2.34 4.45 -10.74
N ALA A 141 -1.50 3.71 -11.48
CA ALA A 141 -1.02 4.14 -12.78
C ALA A 141 -2.15 4.05 -13.81
N SER A 142 -2.19 5.02 -14.72
CA SER A 142 -3.23 5.13 -15.74
C SER A 142 -2.60 5.03 -17.12
N LYS A 143 -3.15 4.15 -17.98
CA LYS A 143 -2.80 4.11 -19.42
C LYS A 143 -3.52 5.18 -20.23
N PHE A 144 -4.52 5.84 -19.64
CA PHE A 144 -5.30 6.90 -20.28
C PHE A 144 -4.65 8.27 -20.01
N HIS A 145 -3.64 8.61 -20.82
CA HIS A 145 -2.91 9.87 -20.71
C HIS A 145 -2.46 10.39 -22.08
N LEU A 146 -2.14 11.69 -22.17
CA LEU A 146 -1.87 12.38 -23.44
C LEU A 146 -0.78 11.69 -24.29
N LYS A 147 0.34 11.31 -23.69
CA LYS A 147 1.43 10.59 -24.39
C LYS A 147 0.96 9.26 -24.98
N SER A 148 0.13 8.50 -24.27
CA SER A 148 -0.42 7.23 -24.74
C SER A 148 -1.41 7.45 -25.89
N LEU A 149 -2.32 8.43 -25.77
CA LEU A 149 -3.22 8.82 -26.85
C LEU A 149 -2.46 9.21 -28.13
N LEU A 150 -1.45 10.08 -28.01
CA LEU A 150 -0.65 10.52 -29.16
C LEU A 150 0.07 9.34 -29.84
N ARG A 151 0.65 8.42 -29.06
CA ARG A 151 1.30 7.23 -29.61
C ARG A 151 0.30 6.32 -30.32
N TRP A 152 -0.91 6.14 -29.77
CA TRP A 152 -1.97 5.36 -30.42
C TRP A 152 -2.42 5.98 -31.75
N PHE A 153 -2.73 7.28 -31.77
CA PHE A 153 -3.15 7.98 -33.01
C PHE A 153 -2.06 7.99 -34.09
N LEU A 154 -0.79 7.98 -33.69
CA LEU A 154 0.35 7.89 -34.61
C LEU A 154 0.71 6.44 -35.00
N GLY A 155 -0.04 5.43 -34.56
CA GLY A 155 0.26 4.02 -34.84
C GLY A 155 1.56 3.50 -34.19
N LYS A 156 2.06 4.18 -33.15
CA LYS A 156 3.33 3.86 -32.44
C LYS A 156 3.17 2.89 -31.28
N GLN A 157 1.99 2.30 -31.10
CA GLN A 157 1.71 1.24 -30.12
C GLN A 157 0.57 0.36 -30.63
N VAL A 158 0.54 -0.89 -30.16
CA VAL A 158 -0.41 -1.93 -30.61
C VAL A 158 -1.66 -2.06 -29.74
N TRP A 159 -1.64 -1.48 -28.53
CA TRP A 159 -2.74 -1.51 -27.59
C TRP A 159 -3.47 -0.18 -27.53
N SER A 160 -4.79 -0.24 -27.33
CA SER A 160 -5.64 0.96 -27.27
C SER A 160 -5.67 1.54 -25.86
N PRO A 161 -5.47 2.86 -25.70
CA PRO A 161 -5.67 3.56 -24.42
C PRO A 161 -7.14 3.59 -23.97
N PHE A 162 -8.08 3.30 -24.87
CA PHE A 162 -9.53 3.28 -24.59
C PHE A 162 -10.04 1.89 -24.18
N ASP A 163 -9.22 0.85 -24.31
CA ASP A 163 -9.57 -0.49 -23.83
C ASP A 163 -9.70 -0.45 -22.29
N PRO A 164 -10.81 -0.87 -21.68
CA PRO A 164 -10.93 -0.87 -20.23
C PRO A 164 -10.02 -1.90 -19.53
N ALA A 165 -9.61 -2.98 -20.20
CA ALA A 165 -8.86 -4.06 -19.55
C ALA A 165 -7.49 -3.60 -19.02
N PRO A 166 -6.99 -4.11 -17.87
CA PRO A 166 -5.62 -3.84 -17.42
C PRO A 166 -4.58 -4.16 -18.50
N LEU A 167 -3.55 -3.33 -18.61
CA LEU A 167 -2.45 -3.53 -19.55
C LEU A 167 -1.18 -3.91 -18.79
N GLU A 168 -0.73 -5.15 -18.93
CA GLU A 168 0.62 -5.56 -18.52
C GLU A 168 1.62 -5.13 -19.60
N PHE A 169 2.41 -4.08 -19.34
CA PHE A 169 3.37 -3.56 -20.32
C PHE A 169 4.79 -4.12 -20.14
N VAL A 170 5.09 -4.61 -18.93
CA VAL A 170 6.25 -5.44 -18.55
C VAL A 170 5.76 -6.41 -17.48
N GLU A 171 6.42 -7.55 -17.31
CA GLU A 171 6.06 -8.55 -16.29
C GLU A 171 5.82 -7.90 -14.91
N LEU A 172 4.63 -8.17 -14.33
CA LEU A 172 4.17 -7.64 -13.04
C LEU A 172 4.13 -6.10 -12.96
N ASN A 173 3.97 -5.42 -14.10
CA ASN A 173 3.81 -3.98 -14.20
C ASN A 173 2.61 -3.64 -15.08
N PHE A 174 1.58 -3.08 -14.44
CA PHE A 174 0.26 -2.86 -15.01
C PHE A 174 -0.09 -1.36 -15.05
N ASP A 175 -0.65 -0.92 -16.17
CA ASP A 175 -1.38 0.35 -16.24
C ASP A 175 -2.89 0.07 -16.37
N PHE A 176 -3.70 0.87 -15.68
CA PHE A 176 -5.14 0.64 -15.61
C PHE A 176 -5.93 1.70 -16.39
N HIS A 177 -7.10 1.31 -16.90
CA HIS A 177 -8.07 2.28 -17.39
C HIS A 177 -8.84 2.87 -16.20
N PRO A 178 -9.05 4.19 -16.13
CA PRO A 178 -9.71 4.79 -14.95
C PRO A 178 -11.16 4.31 -14.75
N ALA A 179 -11.89 4.02 -15.83
CA ALA A 179 -13.24 3.47 -15.72
C ALA A 179 -13.26 2.06 -15.10
N TRP A 180 -12.29 1.22 -15.46
CA TRP A 180 -12.18 -0.12 -14.90
C TRP A 180 -11.83 -0.07 -13.41
N MET A 181 -10.92 0.83 -12.99
CA MET A 181 -10.60 1.02 -11.58
C MET A 181 -11.82 1.45 -10.76
N ARG A 182 -12.64 2.37 -11.28
CA ARG A 182 -13.88 2.76 -10.59
C ARG A 182 -14.84 1.59 -10.39
N GLU A 183 -15.01 0.76 -11.42
CA GLU A 183 -15.81 -0.47 -11.33
C GLU A 183 -15.25 -1.44 -10.28
N GLN A 184 -13.93 -1.62 -10.20
CA GLN A 184 -13.33 -2.50 -9.20
C GLN A 184 -13.51 -1.98 -7.77
N PHE A 185 -13.46 -0.66 -7.57
CA PHE A 185 -13.73 -0.05 -6.26
C PHE A 185 -15.20 -0.22 -5.85
N GLU A 186 -16.14 0.02 -6.76
CA GLU A 186 -17.57 -0.19 -6.53
C GLU A 186 -17.87 -1.66 -6.19
N ASN A 187 -17.34 -2.60 -6.97
CA ASN A 187 -17.48 -4.04 -6.73
C ASN A 187 -16.91 -4.48 -5.37
N ALA A 188 -15.88 -3.79 -4.87
CA ALA A 188 -15.27 -4.07 -3.57
C ALA A 188 -15.99 -3.40 -2.39
N GLY A 189 -17.06 -2.62 -2.62
CA GLY A 189 -17.73 -1.85 -1.56
C GLY A 189 -16.93 -0.64 -1.07
N LEU A 190 -16.07 -0.08 -1.93
CA LEU A 190 -15.27 1.12 -1.66
C LEU A 190 -15.85 2.31 -2.44
N HIS A 191 -16.69 3.11 -1.79
CA HIS A 191 -17.31 4.28 -2.41
C HIS A 191 -16.29 5.40 -2.58
N ILE A 192 -16.00 5.76 -3.83
CA ILE A 192 -15.05 6.84 -4.17
C ILE A 192 -15.70 8.20 -3.89
N GLU A 193 -15.08 8.99 -3.01
CA GLU A 193 -15.54 10.35 -2.66
C GLU A 193 -14.82 11.43 -3.45
N ASN A 194 -13.51 11.27 -3.64
CA ASN A 194 -12.67 12.27 -4.30
C ASN A 194 -11.67 11.60 -5.24
N ILE A 195 -11.46 12.23 -6.39
CA ILE A 195 -10.46 11.84 -7.37
C ILE A 195 -9.47 12.99 -7.55
N ARG A 196 -8.17 12.67 -7.56
CA ARG A 196 -7.10 13.61 -7.93
C ARG A 196 -6.29 13.03 -9.07
N THR A 197 -6.00 13.86 -10.06
CA THR A 197 -5.24 13.48 -11.26
C THR A 197 -3.86 14.13 -11.23
N LEU A 198 -2.79 13.34 -11.28
CA LEU A 198 -1.43 13.81 -10.99
C LEU A 198 -0.46 13.52 -12.12
N SER A 199 0.68 14.22 -12.11
CA SER A 199 1.78 14.02 -13.05
C SER A 199 1.48 14.52 -14.47
N HIS A 200 0.74 15.63 -14.58
CA HIS A 200 0.37 16.21 -15.88
C HIS A 200 1.57 16.68 -16.69
N TYR A 201 2.65 17.09 -16.00
CA TYR A 201 3.84 17.67 -16.59
C TYR A 201 5.07 16.74 -16.49
N ARG A 202 4.84 15.42 -16.50
CA ARG A 202 5.89 14.39 -16.35
C ARG A 202 6.88 14.28 -17.53
N LEU A 203 6.78 15.14 -18.53
CA LEU A 203 7.71 15.13 -19.67
C LEU A 203 9.10 15.61 -19.24
N ASP A 204 10.15 14.85 -19.56
CA ASP A 204 11.52 15.17 -19.13
C ASP A 204 11.98 16.55 -19.61
N LEU A 205 11.60 16.94 -20.83
CA LEU A 205 11.86 18.29 -21.34
C LEU A 205 11.25 19.38 -20.44
N LEU A 206 10.01 19.21 -19.98
CA LEU A 206 9.39 20.18 -19.08
C LEU A 206 10.14 20.26 -17.75
N LYS A 207 10.51 19.10 -17.18
CA LYS A 207 11.26 19.02 -15.93
C LYS A 207 12.67 19.63 -16.02
N GLN A 208 13.24 19.71 -17.21
CA GLN A 208 14.57 20.32 -17.45
C GLN A 208 14.51 21.86 -17.54
N TYR A 209 13.44 22.41 -18.12
CA TYR A 209 13.36 23.85 -18.43
C TYR A 209 12.43 24.65 -17.51
N VAL A 210 11.53 23.99 -16.79
CA VAL A 210 10.56 24.64 -15.91
C VAL A 210 10.88 24.34 -14.45
N PRO A 211 10.95 25.36 -13.57
CA PRO A 211 11.20 25.15 -12.15
C PRO A 211 10.18 24.17 -11.53
N THR A 212 10.67 23.22 -10.73
CA THR A 212 9.83 22.20 -10.09
C THR A 212 8.68 22.80 -9.28
N SER A 213 8.91 23.89 -8.56
CA SER A 213 7.86 24.57 -7.75
C SER A 213 6.70 25.09 -8.60
N LEU A 214 6.99 25.60 -9.81
CA LEU A 214 5.97 26.06 -10.74
C LEU A 214 5.18 24.87 -11.29
N LEU A 215 5.88 23.79 -11.70
CA LEU A 215 5.21 22.57 -12.17
C LEU A 215 4.30 21.98 -11.09
N VAL A 216 4.75 21.94 -9.83
CA VAL A 216 3.94 21.46 -8.69
C VAL A 216 2.72 22.35 -8.47
N THR A 217 2.87 23.67 -8.57
CA THR A 217 1.75 24.62 -8.42
C THR A 217 0.69 24.39 -9.51
N LEU A 218 1.12 24.31 -10.77
CA LEU A 218 0.22 24.05 -11.89
C LEU A 218 -0.48 22.69 -11.77
N ASP A 219 0.27 21.65 -11.38
CA ASP A 219 -0.29 20.31 -11.16
C ASP A 219 -1.31 20.34 -10.03
N SER A 220 -1.03 21.02 -8.91
CA SER A 220 -1.95 21.11 -7.77
C SER A 220 -3.32 21.69 -8.13
N TRP A 221 -3.38 22.64 -9.07
CA TRP A 221 -4.65 23.16 -9.59
C TRP A 221 -5.34 22.14 -10.49
N ALA A 222 -4.56 21.47 -11.34
CA ALA A 222 -5.09 20.48 -12.28
C ALA A 222 -5.54 19.18 -11.59
N GLN A 223 -5.00 18.84 -10.42
CA GLN A 223 -5.44 17.71 -9.59
C GLN A 223 -6.93 17.74 -9.30
N LEU A 224 -7.54 18.92 -9.20
CA LEU A 224 -8.97 19.07 -8.93
C LEU A 224 -9.86 18.70 -10.12
N SER A 225 -9.29 18.52 -11.32
CA SER A 225 -10.04 18.16 -12.52
C SER A 225 -10.47 16.69 -12.57
N GLY A 226 -10.00 15.86 -11.63
CA GLY A 226 -10.20 14.41 -11.67
C GLY A 226 -11.66 13.92 -11.68
N ASN A 227 -12.60 14.72 -11.18
CA ASN A 227 -14.02 14.40 -11.26
C ASN A 227 -14.63 14.67 -12.65
N TRP A 228 -13.97 15.48 -13.48
CA TRP A 228 -14.44 15.84 -14.82
C TRP A 228 -13.68 15.11 -15.92
N TRP A 229 -12.36 14.95 -15.77
CA TRP A 229 -11.51 14.37 -16.79
C TRP A 229 -10.25 13.74 -16.17
N GLN A 230 -9.90 12.53 -16.60
CA GLN A 230 -8.84 11.71 -16.00
C GLN A 230 -7.71 11.36 -16.98
N LEU A 231 -7.41 12.26 -17.93
CA LEU A 231 -6.30 12.09 -18.86
C LEU A 231 -4.96 12.42 -18.21
N THR A 232 -4.43 11.47 -17.48
CA THR A 232 -3.25 11.68 -16.65
C THR A 232 -2.48 10.38 -16.42
N PRO A 233 -1.16 10.41 -16.15
CA PRO A 233 -0.39 9.19 -15.88
C PRO A 233 -0.67 8.54 -14.52
N SER A 234 -1.10 9.29 -13.50
CA SER A 234 -1.35 8.78 -12.14
C SER A 234 -2.62 9.38 -11.57
N ILE A 235 -3.41 8.55 -10.89
CA ILE A 235 -4.71 8.92 -10.32
C ILE A 235 -4.75 8.46 -8.87
N PHE A 236 -5.16 9.35 -7.98
CA PHE A 236 -5.45 9.06 -6.58
C PHE A 236 -6.95 9.02 -6.38
N LEU A 237 -7.41 8.00 -5.69
CA LEU A 237 -8.79 7.78 -5.30
C LEU A 237 -8.87 7.84 -3.77
N GLN A 238 -9.69 8.73 -3.24
CA GLN A 238 -10.13 8.69 -1.84
C GLN A 238 -11.47 7.98 -1.81
N ALA A 239 -11.55 6.89 -1.05
CA ALA A 239 -12.76 6.10 -0.91
C ALA A 239 -13.09 5.82 0.55
N GLN A 240 -14.36 5.50 0.82
CA GLN A 240 -14.83 5.00 2.10
C GLN A 240 -15.33 3.56 1.97
N ALA A 241 -15.11 2.74 3.00
CA ALA A 241 -15.65 1.39 3.05
C ALA A 241 -17.13 1.41 3.48
N GLU A 242 -18.02 0.97 2.59
CA GLU A 242 -19.45 0.86 2.82
C GLU A 242 -19.79 -0.42 3.58
N LYS A 243 -19.93 -0.30 4.91
CA LYS A 243 -20.26 -1.45 5.75
C LYS A 243 -20.96 -1.08 7.04
N PRO A 244 -21.67 -2.04 7.66
CA PRO A 244 -22.34 -1.81 8.94
C PRO A 244 -21.36 -1.39 10.03
N ALA A 245 -21.81 -0.53 10.93
CA ALA A 245 -21.06 -0.21 12.13
C ALA A 245 -20.78 -1.49 12.94
N GLN A 246 -19.55 -1.61 13.45
CA GLN A 246 -19.12 -2.72 14.29
C GLN A 246 -18.35 -2.23 15.51
N SER A 247 -18.29 -3.09 16.53
CA SER A 247 -17.50 -2.84 17.72
C SER A 247 -16.01 -2.76 17.38
N PRO A 248 -15.24 -1.92 18.08
CA PRO A 248 -13.81 -1.78 17.83
C PRO A 248 -13.06 -3.09 18.11
N ALA A 249 -12.16 -3.45 17.20
CA ALA A 249 -11.34 -4.64 17.37
C ALA A 249 -10.33 -4.48 18.52
N VAL A 250 -10.23 -5.52 19.36
CA VAL A 250 -9.34 -5.56 20.53
C VAL A 250 -7.93 -6.03 20.15
N ALA A 251 -7.82 -6.95 19.20
CA ALA A 251 -6.54 -7.47 18.71
C ALA A 251 -6.05 -6.69 17.47
N LEU A 252 -4.74 -6.71 17.20
CA LEU A 252 -4.16 -6.15 15.98
C LEU A 252 -4.14 -7.19 14.84
N PHE A 253 -3.74 -8.42 15.16
CA PHE A 253 -3.46 -9.44 14.15
C PHE A 253 -4.46 -10.59 14.14
N ARG A 254 -4.62 -11.19 12.97
CA ARG A 254 -5.24 -12.51 12.75
C ARG A 254 -4.31 -13.37 11.89
N CYS A 255 -4.46 -14.68 12.01
CA CYS A 255 -3.67 -15.64 11.24
C CYS A 255 -3.93 -15.48 9.73
N PRO A 256 -2.93 -15.17 8.88
CA PRO A 256 -3.16 -15.00 7.44
C PRO A 256 -3.58 -16.31 6.74
N THR A 257 -3.21 -17.48 7.29
CA THR A 257 -3.55 -18.79 6.69
C THR A 257 -4.96 -19.27 7.01
N CYS A 258 -5.42 -19.15 8.26
CA CYS A 258 -6.69 -19.73 8.71
C CYS A 258 -7.66 -18.71 9.32
N GLN A 259 -7.28 -17.43 9.30
CA GLN A 259 -8.07 -16.27 9.73
C GLN A 259 -8.46 -16.26 11.22
N SER A 260 -7.93 -17.19 12.02
CA SER A 260 -8.14 -17.22 13.46
C SER A 260 -7.48 -16.02 14.15
N GLY A 261 -8.18 -15.41 15.11
CA GLY A 261 -7.61 -14.42 16.02
C GLY A 261 -6.75 -15.02 17.15
N GLN A 262 -6.60 -16.34 17.21
CA GLN A 262 -5.83 -17.04 18.25
C GLN A 262 -4.32 -17.04 17.95
N LEU A 263 -3.75 -15.85 17.84
CA LEU A 263 -2.33 -15.63 17.68
C LEU A 263 -1.69 -15.31 19.05
N VAL A 264 -0.63 -16.04 19.38
CA VAL A 264 0.10 -15.88 20.64
C VAL A 264 1.57 -15.63 20.31
N LEU A 265 2.15 -14.58 20.87
CA LEU A 265 3.58 -14.34 20.77
C LEU A 265 4.32 -15.23 21.77
N THR A 266 5.23 -16.05 21.29
CA THR A 266 6.01 -16.98 22.12
C THR A 266 7.48 -16.99 21.72
N GLU A 267 8.37 -17.39 22.62
CA GLU A 267 9.74 -17.73 22.27
C GLU A 267 9.85 -19.23 21.99
N ILE A 268 10.63 -19.59 20.98
CA ILE A 268 10.89 -20.98 20.60
C ILE A 268 12.41 -21.16 20.58
N ALA A 269 12.93 -22.08 21.39
CA ALA A 269 14.37 -22.19 21.65
C ALA A 269 15.25 -22.43 20.41
N SER A 270 14.69 -22.99 19.32
CA SER A 270 15.41 -23.24 18.06
C SER A 270 15.33 -22.08 17.06
N ILE A 271 14.53 -21.05 17.33
CA ILE A 271 14.29 -19.92 16.43
C ILE A 271 14.76 -18.66 17.12
N GLU A 272 15.72 -17.98 16.52
CA GLU A 272 16.19 -16.69 17.02
C GLU A 272 15.09 -15.61 16.83
N GLY A 273 14.72 -14.96 17.94
CA GLY A 273 13.61 -14.01 18.01
C GLY A 273 12.36 -14.58 18.67
N GLN A 274 11.24 -13.87 18.51
CA GLN A 274 9.94 -14.36 18.96
C GLN A 274 9.13 -14.86 17.76
N VAL A 275 8.13 -15.69 18.01
CA VAL A 275 7.26 -16.28 17.00
C VAL A 275 5.81 -16.00 17.34
N PHE A 276 5.08 -15.41 16.41
CA PHE A 276 3.62 -15.36 16.43
C PHE A 276 3.07 -16.71 16.03
N PHE A 277 2.48 -17.41 16.99
CA PHE A 277 1.99 -18.75 16.83
C PHE A 277 0.47 -18.80 16.73
N CYS A 278 -0.08 -19.45 15.71
CA CYS A 278 -1.52 -19.69 15.61
C CYS A 278 -1.92 -21.00 16.29
N ALA A 279 -2.70 -20.90 17.38
CA ALA A 279 -3.16 -22.08 18.11
C ALA A 279 -4.06 -23.01 17.27
N LYS A 280 -4.75 -22.48 16.26
CA LYS A 280 -5.68 -23.24 15.41
C LYS A 280 -4.98 -24.04 14.31
N CYS A 281 -4.17 -23.38 13.47
CA CYS A 281 -3.53 -24.05 12.31
C CYS A 281 -2.09 -24.48 12.57
N ARG A 282 -1.51 -24.10 13.71
CA ARG A 282 -0.14 -24.43 14.15
C ARG A 282 0.99 -23.81 13.33
N HIS A 283 0.69 -22.91 12.38
CA HIS A 283 1.72 -22.11 11.71
C HIS A 283 2.26 -21.03 12.65
N GLY A 284 3.55 -20.71 12.49
CA GLY A 284 4.24 -19.62 13.16
C GLY A 284 4.71 -18.54 12.18
N TRP A 285 4.95 -17.33 12.68
CA TRP A 285 5.51 -16.20 11.93
C TRP A 285 6.58 -15.51 12.77
N SER A 286 7.68 -15.11 12.15
CA SER A 286 8.79 -14.55 12.92
C SER A 286 8.52 -13.11 13.35
N TYR A 287 9.02 -12.75 14.53
CA TYR A 287 9.12 -11.38 15.01
C TYR A 287 10.56 -11.13 15.44
N ARG A 288 11.26 -10.29 14.69
CA ARG A 288 12.69 -10.02 14.87
C ARG A 288 13.00 -8.57 14.53
N ASP A 289 13.85 -7.95 15.33
CA ASP A 289 14.30 -6.56 15.15
C ASP A 289 13.15 -5.54 15.10
N GLY A 290 12.05 -5.84 15.80
CA GLY A 290 10.85 -5.00 15.79
C GLY A 290 9.97 -5.11 14.53
N ILE A 291 10.28 -6.06 13.63
CA ILE A 291 9.51 -6.32 12.41
C ILE A 291 8.72 -7.62 12.57
N TYR A 292 7.41 -7.55 12.33
CA TYR A 292 6.52 -8.70 12.27
C TYR A 292 6.56 -9.28 10.85
N ASP A 293 6.97 -10.53 10.67
CA ASP A 293 7.09 -11.12 9.33
C ASP A 293 6.02 -12.19 9.09
N PHE A 294 4.95 -11.81 8.38
CA PHE A 294 3.85 -12.68 8.01
C PHE A 294 3.97 -13.30 6.61
N LYS A 295 5.09 -13.09 5.89
CA LYS A 295 5.28 -13.54 4.49
C LYS A 295 5.38 -15.05 4.39
N ASN A 296 6.25 -15.66 5.20
CA ASN A 296 6.53 -17.10 5.14
C ASN A 296 6.12 -17.76 6.45
N PRO A 297 5.11 -18.64 6.46
CA PRO A 297 4.75 -19.38 7.65
C PRO A 297 5.82 -20.43 7.98
N ILE A 298 6.18 -20.52 9.26
CA ILE A 298 7.02 -21.58 9.82
C ILE A 298 6.08 -22.73 10.21
N ASP A 299 6.25 -23.92 9.61
CA ASP A 299 5.49 -25.10 10.03
C ASP A 299 6.14 -25.72 11.27
N LEU A 300 5.46 -25.56 12.42
CA LEU A 300 5.93 -26.05 13.71
C LEU A 300 5.43 -27.47 14.00
N LYS A 301 4.84 -28.18 13.03
CA LYS A 301 4.42 -29.58 13.18
C LYS A 301 5.57 -30.58 13.02
N THR A 302 6.60 -30.21 12.27
CA THR A 302 7.71 -31.11 11.88
C THR A 302 8.90 -31.08 12.84
N ASP A 303 9.06 -30.01 13.59
CA ASP A 303 10.13 -29.89 14.58
C ASP A 303 9.53 -30.08 15.97
N ASN A 304 10.12 -30.95 16.81
CA ASN A 304 9.76 -31.17 18.21
C ASN A 304 9.97 -29.91 19.07
N LEU A 305 9.21 -28.85 18.80
CA LEU A 305 9.40 -27.52 19.37
C LEU A 305 8.54 -27.40 20.62
N ILE A 306 9.20 -27.55 21.76
CA ILE A 306 8.64 -27.32 23.08
C ILE A 306 8.31 -25.82 23.19
N VAL A 307 7.05 -25.47 23.00
CA VAL A 307 6.52 -24.12 23.25
C VAL A 307 6.62 -23.86 24.76
N ARG A 308 7.54 -22.98 25.17
CA ARG A 308 7.55 -22.47 26.55
C ARG A 308 6.57 -21.30 26.64
N SER A 309 5.36 -21.55 27.14
CA SER A 309 4.41 -20.49 27.43
C SER A 309 4.93 -19.66 28.62
N ASN A 310 5.47 -18.47 28.35
CA ASN A 310 5.62 -17.47 29.42
C ASN A 310 4.25 -16.83 29.60
N GLY A 311 3.55 -17.23 30.67
CA GLY A 311 2.30 -16.61 31.07
C GLY A 311 2.53 -15.14 31.39
N LEU A 312 1.97 -14.25 30.57
CA LEU A 312 1.78 -12.85 30.90
C LEU A 312 0.42 -12.71 31.60
N ASP A 313 0.39 -13.09 32.88
CA ASP A 313 -0.50 -12.46 33.86
C ASP A 313 0.29 -11.30 34.48
N ARG A 314 0.07 -10.08 33.97
CA ARG A 314 0.05 -8.78 34.67
C ARG A 314 -0.01 -7.62 33.69
#